data_AF-G3AEH6-F1
#
_entry.id   AF-G3AEH6-F1
#
_cell.length_a   1.000
_cell.length_b   1.000
_cell.length_c   1.000
_cell.angle_alpha   90.00
_cell.angle_beta   90.00
_cell.angle_gamma   90.00
#
_symmetry.space_group_name_H-M   'P 1'
#
loop_
_entity.id
_entity.type
_entity.pdbx_description
1 polymer ?
#
loop_
_entity_poly.entity_id
_entity_poly.type
_entity_poly.pdbx_seq_one_letter_code
_entity_poly.pdbx_strand_id
1 'polypeptide(L)'
;MSNETEYKPVTVDKPIPNTYDLGNLATFDPNPLDNSKLTSDSDREEYLTSVTRDNVQLLINQILSLPVKTTTDTHGSSTGQNSTMTLIQLPEPSTQLPREKAIPKPKPPTKWEQFAARKGIKAKAKDGKMVYDEATGEWVPKWGYKGKNKELDDQWLVEVDDKVKDTPDELIDPRTLSRAERKKLVKKNELQHKRNLKNQGAN
;
A
#
# COMPACT_ATOMS: atom_id res chain seq x y z
N MET A 1 -59.58 -4.32 18.19
CA MET A 1 -58.78 -5.39 18.81
C MET A 1 -57.38 -5.28 18.24
N SER A 2 -56.43 -4.83 19.05
CA SER A 2 -55.02 -4.74 18.69
C SER A 2 -54.46 -6.16 18.59
N ASN A 3 -54.14 -6.59 17.36
CA ASN A 3 -53.32 -7.78 17.16
C ASN A 3 -51.91 -7.47 17.66
N GLU A 4 -51.65 -7.73 18.94
CA GLU A 4 -50.29 -7.79 19.45
C GLU A 4 -49.61 -8.98 18.78
N THR A 5 -48.68 -8.70 17.88
CA THR A 5 -47.83 -9.72 17.27
C THR A 5 -46.95 -10.31 18.37
N GLU A 6 -47.16 -11.58 18.69
CA GLU A 6 -46.36 -12.30 19.67
C GLU A 6 -44.91 -12.43 19.15
N TYR A 7 -43.99 -11.68 19.76
CA TYR A 7 -42.58 -11.73 19.39
C TYR A 7 -41.90 -12.90 20.11
N LYS A 8 -41.22 -13.75 19.33
CA LYS A 8 -40.38 -14.82 19.90
C LYS A 8 -39.21 -14.23 20.69
N PRO A 9 -38.73 -14.91 21.74
CA PRO A 9 -37.61 -14.43 22.54
C PRO A 9 -36.32 -14.34 21.70
N VAL A 10 -35.63 -13.20 21.81
CA VAL A 10 -34.37 -12.91 21.09
C VAL A 10 -33.13 -13.04 21.98
N THR A 11 -33.33 -13.17 23.29
CA THR A 11 -32.27 -13.43 24.27
C THR A 11 -32.09 -14.93 24.46
N VAL A 12 -30.84 -15.35 24.58
CA VAL A 12 -30.45 -16.74 24.82
C VAL A 12 -29.55 -16.74 26.04
N ASP A 13 -29.89 -17.53 27.04
CA ASP A 13 -29.09 -17.71 28.25
C ASP A 13 -28.30 -19.02 28.16
N LYS A 14 -27.00 -18.97 28.48
CA LYS A 14 -26.09 -20.12 28.44
C LYS A 14 -25.26 -20.18 29.72
N PRO A 15 -24.98 -21.39 30.25
CA PRO A 15 -24.20 -21.53 31.49
C PRO A 15 -22.81 -20.89 31.41
N ILE A 16 -22.12 -21.09 30.29
CA ILE A 16 -20.84 -20.44 30.00
C ILE A 16 -21.05 -19.43 28.86
N PRO A 17 -20.67 -18.16 29.04
CA PRO A 17 -20.84 -17.15 28.01
C PRO A 17 -19.93 -17.43 26.80
N ASN A 18 -20.46 -17.17 25.60
CA ASN A 18 -19.68 -17.29 24.36
C ASN A 18 -18.59 -16.22 24.29
N THR A 19 -17.50 -16.56 23.59
CA THR A 19 -16.49 -15.59 23.16
C THR A 19 -16.72 -15.22 21.70
N TYR A 20 -16.36 -14.00 21.31
CA TYR A 20 -16.67 -13.47 19.98
C TYR A 20 -15.42 -12.92 19.30
N ASP A 21 -15.33 -13.16 18.00
CA ASP A 21 -14.39 -12.49 17.11
C ASP A 21 -15.17 -11.76 16.01
N LEU A 22 -15.66 -10.56 16.34
CA LEU A 22 -16.54 -9.78 15.48
C LEU A 22 -15.85 -9.31 14.19
N GLY A 23 -14.51 -9.19 14.20
CA GLY A 23 -13.75 -8.85 12.99
C GLY A 23 -13.81 -9.96 11.93
N ASN A 24 -13.92 -11.22 12.36
CA ASN A 24 -14.11 -12.39 11.49
C ASN A 24 -15.55 -12.92 11.47
N LEU A 25 -16.50 -12.20 12.10
CA LEU A 25 -17.90 -12.62 12.25
C LEU A 25 -18.04 -14.04 12.85
N ALA A 26 -17.22 -14.37 13.84
CA ALA A 26 -17.21 -15.68 14.49
C ALA A 26 -17.66 -15.61 15.95
N THR A 27 -18.29 -16.69 16.41
CA THR A 27 -18.64 -16.93 17.82
C THR A 27 -18.09 -18.30 18.22
N PHE A 28 -17.50 -18.38 19.41
CA PHE A 28 -16.97 -19.62 19.96
C PHE A 28 -17.74 -19.97 21.23
N ASP A 29 -18.44 -21.09 21.16
CA ASP A 29 -19.27 -21.65 22.22
C ASP A 29 -18.47 -22.74 22.97
N PRO A 30 -18.07 -22.52 24.24
CA PRO A 30 -17.34 -23.51 25.03
C PRO A 30 -18.27 -24.54 25.72
N ASN A 31 -19.59 -24.41 25.60
CA ASN A 31 -20.52 -25.32 26.27
C ASN A 31 -20.45 -26.74 25.64
N PRO A 32 -20.47 -27.81 26.46
CA PRO A 32 -20.38 -29.17 25.97
C PRO A 32 -21.64 -29.58 25.19
N LEU A 33 -21.45 -30.33 24.11
CA LEU A 33 -22.55 -30.94 23.35
C LEU A 33 -23.04 -32.23 24.01
N ASP A 34 -24.34 -32.50 23.91
CA ASP A 34 -24.95 -33.73 24.41
C ASP A 34 -24.76 -34.89 23.42
N ASN A 35 -23.83 -35.78 23.73
CA ASN A 35 -23.50 -36.93 22.88
C ASN A 35 -24.68 -37.88 22.63
N SER A 36 -25.66 -37.94 23.53
CA SER A 36 -26.82 -38.83 23.37
C SER A 36 -27.69 -38.41 22.17
N LYS A 37 -27.84 -37.09 21.97
CA LYS A 37 -28.62 -36.48 20.88
C LYS A 37 -27.89 -36.46 19.54
N LEU A 38 -26.59 -36.76 19.53
CA LEU A 38 -25.77 -36.81 18.31
C LEU A 38 -25.77 -38.19 17.64
N THR A 39 -26.38 -39.21 18.27
CA THR A 39 -26.28 -40.61 17.82
C THR A 39 -27.31 -40.97 16.73
N SER A 40 -28.53 -40.44 16.81
CA SER A 40 -29.59 -40.64 15.81
C SER A 40 -29.53 -39.57 14.72
N ASP A 41 -29.66 -39.96 13.44
CA ASP A 41 -29.52 -39.02 12.32
C ASP A 41 -30.62 -37.93 12.29
N SER A 42 -31.87 -38.23 12.68
CA SER A 42 -32.93 -37.20 12.72
C SER A 42 -32.72 -36.19 13.84
N ASP A 43 -32.45 -36.68 15.05
CA ASP A 43 -32.36 -35.82 16.23
C ASP A 43 -31.06 -35.03 16.26
N ARG A 44 -30.00 -35.54 15.60
CA ARG A 44 -28.71 -34.86 15.43
C ARG A 44 -28.88 -33.52 14.71
N GLU A 45 -29.52 -33.51 13.54
CA GLU A 45 -29.63 -32.29 12.73
C GLU A 45 -30.52 -31.25 13.42
N GLU A 46 -31.61 -31.68 14.06
CA GLU A 46 -32.48 -30.80 14.83
C GLU A 46 -31.73 -30.20 16.03
N TYR A 47 -30.96 -31.01 16.76
CA TYR A 47 -30.15 -30.55 17.88
C TYR A 47 -29.05 -29.58 17.44
N LEU A 48 -28.26 -29.90 16.42
CA LEU A 48 -27.21 -29.02 15.90
C LEU A 48 -27.77 -27.70 15.36
N THR A 49 -28.92 -27.76 14.68
CA THR A 49 -29.62 -26.57 14.19
C THR A 49 -30.07 -25.70 15.36
N SER A 50 -30.61 -26.29 16.43
CA SER A 50 -31.03 -25.56 17.63
C SER A 50 -29.85 -24.84 18.31
N VAL A 51 -28.73 -25.55 18.51
CA VAL A 51 -27.52 -24.99 19.14
C VAL A 51 -26.90 -23.89 18.27
N THR A 52 -26.87 -24.09 16.94
CA THR A 52 -26.32 -23.11 16.00
C THR A 52 -27.20 -21.87 15.93
N ARG A 53 -28.53 -22.02 15.92
CA ARG A 53 -29.50 -20.92 15.96
C ARG A 53 -29.25 -20.04 17.19
N ASP A 54 -29.06 -20.64 18.36
CA ASP A 54 -28.76 -19.95 19.61
C ASP A 54 -27.48 -19.13 19.51
N ASN A 55 -26.42 -19.72 18.96
CA ASN A 55 -25.12 -19.07 18.76
C ASN A 55 -25.20 -17.92 17.74
N VAL A 56 -25.91 -18.10 16.64
CA VAL A 56 -26.11 -17.06 15.62
C VAL A 56 -26.97 -15.91 16.17
N GLN A 57 -28.00 -16.20 16.96
CA GLN A 57 -28.81 -15.16 17.60
C GLN A 57 -27.94 -14.26 18.49
N LEU A 58 -27.08 -14.85 19.32
CA LEU A 58 -26.14 -14.12 20.15
C LEU A 58 -25.14 -13.29 19.31
N LEU A 59 -24.61 -13.86 18.23
CA LEU A 59 -23.69 -13.16 17.32
C LEU A 59 -24.35 -11.94 16.66
N ILE A 60 -25.57 -12.08 16.14
CA ILE A 60 -26.31 -10.98 15.51
C ILE A 60 -26.66 -9.88 16.54
N ASN A 61 -27.04 -10.26 17.76
CA ASN A 61 -27.28 -9.30 18.83
C ASN A 61 -26.04 -8.43 19.10
N GLN A 62 -24.84 -9.03 19.09
CA GLN A 62 -23.59 -8.29 19.25
C GLN A 62 -23.28 -7.40 18.03
N ILE A 63 -23.42 -7.92 16.80
CA ILE A 63 -23.15 -7.17 15.57
C ILE A 63 -24.04 -5.92 15.46
N LEU A 64 -25.34 -6.06 15.75
CA LEU A 64 -26.29 -4.94 15.67
C LEU A 64 -26.12 -3.91 16.79
N SER A 65 -25.35 -4.23 17.84
CA SER A 65 -24.99 -3.28 18.89
C SER A 65 -23.76 -2.42 18.57
N LEU A 66 -23.04 -2.75 17.50
CA LEU A 66 -21.82 -2.03 17.09
C LEU A 66 -22.12 -0.66 16.49
N PRO A 67 -21.14 0.27 16.50
CA PRO A 67 -21.29 1.58 15.89
C PRO A 67 -21.62 1.49 14.40
N VAL A 68 -22.58 2.29 13.97
CA VAL A 68 -23.06 2.33 12.61
C VAL A 68 -22.53 3.58 11.91
N LYS A 69 -21.91 3.39 10.74
CA LYS A 69 -21.46 4.47 9.87
C LYS A 69 -22.51 4.74 8.79
N THR A 70 -23.07 5.94 8.82
CA THR A 70 -23.92 6.49 7.76
C THR A 70 -23.14 7.53 6.96
N THR A 71 -23.52 7.72 5.70
CA THR A 71 -22.91 8.72 4.82
C THR A 71 -23.99 9.58 4.20
N THR A 72 -23.65 10.82 3.81
CA THR A 72 -24.53 11.69 3.04
C THR A 72 -24.16 11.73 1.56
N ASP A 73 -23.18 10.92 1.13
CA ASP A 73 -22.70 10.91 -0.25
C ASP A 73 -23.80 10.42 -1.20
N THR A 74 -23.99 11.16 -2.28
CA THR A 74 -24.97 10.83 -3.33
C THR A 74 -24.31 10.04 -4.47
N HIS A 75 -25.13 9.43 -5.32
CA HIS A 75 -24.68 8.65 -6.48
C HIS A 75 -23.62 9.41 -7.31
N GLY A 76 -22.39 8.89 -7.34
CA GLY A 76 -21.26 9.46 -8.07
C GLY A 76 -19.99 9.67 -7.23
N SER A 77 -20.06 9.52 -5.91
CA SER A 77 -18.86 9.58 -5.06
C SER A 77 -17.94 8.37 -5.34
N SER A 78 -16.68 8.65 -5.64
CA SER A 78 -15.62 7.63 -5.86
C SER A 78 -15.36 6.72 -4.65
N THR A 79 -15.98 7.02 -3.50
CA THR A 79 -15.85 6.31 -2.22
C THR A 79 -16.68 5.04 -2.13
N GLY A 80 -17.59 4.79 -3.10
CA GLY A 80 -18.37 3.56 -3.20
C GLY A 80 -19.49 3.40 -2.16
N GLN A 81 -19.71 4.39 -1.29
CA GLN A 81 -20.80 4.39 -0.31
C GLN A 81 -21.91 5.34 -0.77
N ASN A 82 -23.17 4.91 -0.63
CA ASN A 82 -24.36 5.71 -0.93
C ASN A 82 -25.09 6.07 0.36
N SER A 83 -25.83 7.17 0.35
CA SER A 83 -26.63 7.64 1.48
C SER A 83 -27.72 6.68 1.95
N THR A 84 -28.15 5.76 1.08
CA THR A 84 -29.10 4.69 1.42
C THR A 84 -28.47 3.49 2.10
N MET A 85 -27.13 3.40 2.13
CA MET A 85 -26.41 2.26 2.72
C MET A 85 -25.92 2.61 4.12
N THR A 86 -26.25 1.73 5.06
CA THR A 86 -25.83 1.82 6.45
C THR A 86 -24.87 0.66 6.73
N LEU A 87 -23.64 0.97 7.12
CA LEU A 87 -22.61 -0.04 7.38
C LEU A 87 -22.27 -0.12 8.85
N ILE A 88 -22.03 -1.32 9.34
CA ILE A 88 -21.57 -1.55 10.71
C ILE A 88 -20.04 -1.49 10.74
N GLN A 89 -19.49 -0.74 11.69
CA GLN A 89 -18.04 -0.67 11.87
C GLN A 89 -17.56 -1.85 12.71
N LEU A 90 -16.98 -2.84 12.04
CA LEU A 90 -16.40 -4.01 12.70
C LEU A 90 -15.07 -3.67 13.39
N PRO A 91 -14.77 -4.27 14.56
CA PRO A 91 -13.46 -4.17 15.20
C PRO A 91 -12.41 -4.96 14.42
N GLU A 92 -11.13 -4.77 14.78
CA GLU A 92 -10.05 -5.58 14.22
C GLU A 92 -10.19 -7.06 14.64
N PRO A 93 -9.85 -8.02 13.75
CA PRO A 93 -9.86 -9.44 14.09
C PRO A 93 -8.98 -9.78 15.29
N SER A 94 -9.52 -10.52 16.24
CA SER A 94 -8.81 -10.97 17.45
C SER A 94 -8.06 -12.29 17.23
N THR A 95 -8.55 -13.14 16.33
CA THR A 95 -7.91 -14.42 16.00
C THR A 95 -6.62 -14.18 15.21
N GLN A 96 -5.47 -14.55 15.80
CA GLN A 96 -4.18 -14.44 15.14
C GLN A 96 -4.03 -15.52 14.06
N LEU A 97 -4.13 -15.11 12.79
CA LEU A 97 -3.90 -15.98 11.64
C LEU A 97 -2.47 -15.81 11.09
N PRO A 98 -1.82 -16.90 10.64
CA PRO A 98 -0.49 -16.80 10.04
C PRO A 98 -0.56 -16.01 8.73
N ARG A 99 0.45 -15.17 8.48
CA ARG A 99 0.57 -14.41 7.23
C ARG A 99 0.92 -15.35 6.08
N GLU A 100 0.36 -15.08 4.91
CA GLU A 100 0.75 -15.76 3.66
C GLU A 100 2.23 -15.52 3.32
N LYS A 101 2.71 -14.29 3.53
CA LYS A 101 4.07 -13.86 3.18
C LYS A 101 4.79 -13.27 4.38
N ALA A 102 6.09 -13.53 4.42
CA ALA A 102 7.00 -12.90 5.36
C ALA A 102 6.88 -11.37 5.29
N ILE A 103 7.14 -10.72 6.42
CA ILE A 103 7.18 -9.25 6.48
C ILE A 103 8.28 -8.78 5.52
N PRO A 104 8.01 -7.77 4.66
CA PRO A 104 9.02 -7.22 3.78
C PRO A 104 10.25 -6.79 4.59
N LYS A 105 11.40 -7.41 4.31
CA LYS A 105 12.65 -7.06 4.99
C LYS A 105 13.00 -5.60 4.72
N PRO A 106 13.50 -4.85 5.72
CA PRO A 106 13.95 -3.49 5.51
C PRO A 106 15.05 -3.50 4.45
N LYS A 107 14.99 -2.54 3.52
CA LYS A 107 15.98 -2.47 2.44
C LYS A 107 17.35 -2.12 3.04
N PRO A 108 18.40 -2.92 2.77
CA PRO A 108 19.73 -2.60 3.28
C PRO A 108 20.26 -1.32 2.63
N PRO A 109 20.95 -0.46 3.39
CA PRO A 109 21.39 0.84 2.91
C PRO A 109 22.41 0.68 1.78
N THR A 110 22.22 1.44 0.71
CA THR A 110 23.14 1.52 -0.41
C THR A 110 24.47 2.15 0.02
N LYS A 111 25.54 1.94 -0.76
CA LYS A 111 26.85 2.56 -0.48
C LYS A 111 26.77 4.08 -0.38
N TRP A 112 25.90 4.72 -1.16
CA TRP A 112 25.70 6.17 -1.09
C TRP A 112 25.03 6.58 0.22
N GLU A 113 24.00 5.86 0.67
CA GLU A 113 23.33 6.15 1.95
C GLU A 113 24.29 5.95 3.13
N GLN A 114 25.12 4.90 3.09
CA GLN A 114 26.16 4.69 4.10
C GLN A 114 27.17 5.85 4.12
N PHE A 115 27.58 6.34 2.96
CA PHE A 115 28.47 7.49 2.85
C PHE A 115 27.80 8.80 3.32
N ALA A 116 26.57 9.05 2.88
CA ALA A 116 25.81 10.24 3.23
C ALA A 116 25.54 10.30 4.74
N ALA A 117 25.20 9.18 5.37
CA ALA A 117 25.03 9.08 6.82
C ALA A 117 26.34 9.38 7.57
N ARG A 118 27.47 8.81 7.14
CA ARG A 118 28.80 9.08 7.75
C ARG A 118 29.23 10.53 7.61
N LYS A 119 28.86 11.20 6.52
CA LYS A 119 29.21 12.59 6.24
C LYS A 119 28.16 13.60 6.70
N GLY A 120 27.02 13.15 7.23
CA GLY A 120 25.92 14.03 7.61
C GLY A 120 25.27 14.76 6.44
N ILE A 121 25.37 14.21 5.22
CA ILE A 121 24.78 14.81 4.01
C ILE A 121 23.26 14.62 4.07
N LYS A 122 22.53 15.70 4.27
CA LYS A 122 21.06 15.70 4.24
C LYS A 122 20.56 15.56 2.80
N ALA A 123 19.42 14.89 2.63
CA ALA A 123 18.75 14.82 1.33
C ALA A 123 18.34 16.24 0.89
N LYS A 124 18.53 16.53 -0.40
CA LYS A 124 18.08 17.80 -0.98
C LYS A 124 16.55 17.86 -0.99
N ALA A 125 15.99 19.06 -0.87
CA ALA A 125 14.57 19.29 -1.07
C ALA A 125 14.16 18.82 -2.48
N LYS A 126 12.97 18.23 -2.60
CA LYS A 126 12.41 17.81 -3.89
C LYS A 126 11.77 19.03 -4.58
N ASP A 127 12.60 20.01 -4.89
CA ASP A 127 12.17 21.17 -5.67
C ASP A 127 11.86 20.67 -7.09
N GLY A 128 10.76 21.15 -7.65
CA GLY A 128 10.19 20.65 -8.89
C GLY A 128 11.16 20.59 -10.08
N LYS A 129 10.61 20.08 -11.18
CA LYS A 129 11.38 19.80 -12.39
C LYS A 129 11.81 21.06 -13.16
N MET A 130 11.19 22.21 -12.91
CA MET A 130 11.41 23.45 -13.69
C MET A 130 12.57 24.28 -13.13
N VAL A 131 13.30 24.96 -14.02
CA VAL A 131 14.32 25.98 -13.72
C VAL A 131 14.07 27.17 -14.63
N TYR A 132 14.24 28.36 -14.08
CA TYR A 132 14.15 29.58 -14.86
C TYR A 132 15.39 29.73 -15.74
N ASP A 133 15.18 29.93 -17.03
CA ASP A 133 16.25 30.20 -17.98
C ASP A 133 16.32 31.70 -18.27
N GLU A 134 17.43 32.33 -17.88
CA GLU A 134 17.57 33.79 -17.91
C GLU A 134 17.68 34.35 -19.34
N ALA A 135 18.16 33.55 -20.30
CA ALA A 135 18.31 33.97 -21.69
C ALA A 135 16.98 34.04 -22.44
N THR A 136 16.09 33.08 -22.19
CA THR A 136 14.76 33.00 -22.82
C THR A 136 13.66 33.65 -21.98
N GLY A 137 13.91 33.86 -20.68
CA GLY A 137 12.94 34.39 -19.73
C GLY A 137 11.83 33.40 -19.36
N GLU A 138 11.97 32.12 -19.73
CA GLU A 138 10.96 31.07 -19.56
C GLU A 138 11.37 30.03 -18.51
N TRP A 139 10.37 29.33 -17.96
CA TRP A 139 10.62 28.15 -17.13
C TRP A 139 10.85 26.93 -18.00
N VAL A 140 12.07 26.40 -17.98
CA VAL A 140 12.50 25.24 -18.76
C VAL A 140 12.74 24.04 -17.81
N PRO A 141 12.34 22.82 -18.18
CA PRO A 141 12.60 21.65 -17.35
C PRO A 141 14.11 21.32 -17.25
N LYS A 142 14.58 20.95 -16.05
CA LYS A 142 15.96 20.48 -15.77
C LYS A 142 16.36 19.28 -16.64
N TRP A 143 15.41 18.39 -16.91
CA TRP A 143 15.56 17.15 -17.68
C TRP A 143 14.23 16.80 -18.36
N GLY A 144 14.19 16.00 -19.43
CA GLY A 144 12.95 15.62 -20.12
C GLY A 144 12.79 16.27 -21.49
N TYR A 145 11.55 16.63 -21.87
CA TYR A 145 11.28 17.30 -23.15
C TYR A 145 11.94 18.68 -23.18
N LYS A 146 12.78 18.95 -24.21
CA LYS A 146 13.60 20.17 -24.32
C LYS A 146 14.33 20.53 -23.01
N GLY A 147 14.83 19.52 -22.32
CA GLY A 147 15.49 19.72 -21.02
C GLY A 147 16.80 20.49 -21.16
N LYS A 148 17.11 21.32 -20.16
CA LYS A 148 18.36 22.12 -20.10
C LYS A 148 19.63 21.28 -20.29
N ASN A 149 19.59 20.01 -19.91
CA ASN A 149 20.70 19.06 -20.10
C ASN A 149 21.05 18.70 -21.56
N LYS A 150 20.28 19.18 -22.55
CA LYS A 150 20.52 18.99 -23.99
C LYS A 150 20.75 20.30 -24.74
N GLU A 151 20.81 21.44 -24.05
CA GLU A 151 20.96 22.77 -24.67
C GLU A 151 22.16 22.85 -25.62
N LEU A 152 23.30 22.26 -25.24
CA LEU A 152 24.52 22.18 -26.09
C LEU A 152 24.28 21.43 -27.41
N ASP A 153 23.40 20.43 -27.43
CA ASP A 153 23.11 19.66 -28.63
C ASP A 153 22.32 20.47 -29.66
N ASP A 154 21.48 21.42 -29.20
CA ASP A 154 20.57 22.22 -30.02
C ASP A 154 21.14 23.62 -30.35
N GLN A 155 22.26 24.02 -29.72
CA GLN A 155 22.94 25.29 -29.96
C GLN A 155 23.43 25.39 -31.41
N TRP A 156 23.18 26.53 -32.06
CA TRP A 156 23.55 26.78 -33.46
C TRP A 156 25.07 26.89 -33.70
N LEU A 157 25.81 27.38 -32.70
CA LEU A 157 27.27 27.50 -32.71
C LEU A 157 27.84 27.00 -31.37
N VAL A 158 28.84 26.11 -31.42
CA VAL A 158 29.55 25.62 -30.24
C VAL A 158 31.01 26.00 -30.41
N GLU A 159 31.51 26.84 -29.51
CA GLU A 159 32.91 27.24 -29.48
C GLU A 159 33.78 26.06 -29.02
N VAL A 160 34.92 25.87 -29.69
CA VAL A 160 35.91 24.86 -29.29
C VAL A 160 36.78 25.47 -28.19
N ASP A 161 36.99 24.73 -27.10
CA ASP A 161 37.84 25.18 -25.99
C ASP A 161 39.29 25.33 -26.46
N ASP A 162 39.91 26.47 -26.17
CA ASP A 162 41.28 26.80 -26.55
C ASP A 162 42.32 25.76 -26.09
N LYS A 163 41.98 24.96 -25.06
CA LYS A 163 42.81 23.88 -24.54
C LYS A 163 42.91 22.65 -25.44
N VAL A 164 41.99 22.48 -26.38
CA VAL A 164 41.92 21.33 -27.30
C VAL A 164 42.58 21.66 -28.64
N LYS A 165 42.94 22.93 -28.85
CA LYS A 165 43.65 23.41 -30.04
C LYS A 165 45.02 22.73 -30.16
N ASP A 166 45.36 22.26 -31.36
CA ASP A 166 46.58 21.51 -31.71
C ASP A 166 46.66 20.08 -31.11
N THR A 167 45.55 19.53 -30.60
CA THR A 167 45.47 18.13 -30.13
C THR A 167 44.77 17.25 -31.17
N PRO A 168 45.01 15.91 -31.20
CA PRO A 168 44.31 15.01 -32.11
C PRO A 168 42.78 14.99 -31.93
N ASP A 169 42.29 15.53 -30.80
CA ASP A 169 40.87 15.63 -30.48
C ASP A 169 40.20 16.91 -31.02
N GLU A 170 40.97 17.84 -31.63
CA GLU A 170 40.46 19.08 -32.24
C GLU A 170 39.46 18.81 -33.38
N LEU A 171 39.62 17.70 -34.09
CA LEU A 171 38.75 17.31 -35.21
C LEU A 171 37.45 16.61 -34.78
N ILE A 172 37.23 16.39 -33.48
CA ILE A 172 36.07 15.66 -32.97
C ILE A 172 34.95 16.63 -32.62
N ASP A 173 33.73 16.37 -33.10
CA ASP A 173 32.56 17.21 -32.81
C ASP A 173 32.27 17.25 -31.29
N PRO A 174 32.32 18.43 -30.64
CA PRO A 174 32.11 18.57 -29.21
C PRO A 174 30.73 18.08 -28.74
N ARG A 175 29.71 18.12 -29.62
CA ARG A 175 28.37 17.58 -29.31
C ARG A 175 28.40 16.06 -29.14
N THR A 176 29.17 15.37 -29.97
CA THR A 176 29.30 13.90 -29.88
C THR A 176 30.04 13.48 -28.62
N LEU A 177 31.06 14.24 -28.20
CA LEU A 177 31.78 14.03 -26.94
C LEU A 177 30.84 14.19 -25.74
N SER A 178 30.10 15.30 -25.65
CA SER A 178 29.12 15.53 -24.58
C SER A 178 28.05 14.43 -24.51
N ARG A 179 27.54 13.95 -25.65
CA ARG A 179 26.62 12.80 -25.71
C ARG A 179 27.27 11.52 -25.21
N ALA A 180 28.52 11.25 -25.58
CA ALA A 180 29.26 10.06 -25.15
C ALA A 180 29.53 10.07 -23.64
N GLU A 181 29.92 11.21 -23.09
CA GLU A 181 30.14 11.39 -21.64
C GLU A 181 28.85 11.17 -20.83
N ARG A 182 27.74 11.77 -21.26
CA ARG A 182 26.42 11.53 -20.64
C ARG A 182 26.07 10.03 -20.65
N LYS A 183 26.21 9.36 -21.78
CA LYS A 183 25.97 7.90 -21.89
C LYS A 183 26.90 7.09 -20.97
N LYS A 184 28.17 7.49 -20.83
CA LYS A 184 29.14 6.84 -19.92
C LYS A 184 28.69 6.96 -18.46
N LEU A 185 28.21 8.13 -18.04
CA LEU A 185 27.67 8.36 -16.69
C LEU A 185 26.40 7.55 -16.43
N VAL A 186 25.48 7.48 -17.40
CA VAL A 186 24.26 6.65 -17.32
C VAL A 186 24.63 5.18 -17.13
N LYS A 187 25.52 4.63 -17.98
CA LYS A 187 26.01 3.25 -17.84
C LYS A 187 26.69 3.01 -16.49
N LYS A 188 27.46 3.98 -15.99
CA LYS A 188 28.11 3.89 -14.67
C LYS A 188 27.07 3.81 -13.55
N ASN A 189 26.00 4.61 -13.60
CA ASN A 189 24.91 4.57 -12.62
C ASN A 189 24.19 3.22 -12.65
N GLU A 190 23.82 2.72 -13.82
CA GLU A 190 23.19 1.40 -13.97
C GLU A 190 24.05 0.27 -13.41
N LEU A 191 25.37 0.30 -13.65
CA LEU A 191 26.31 -0.66 -13.09
C LEU A 191 26.39 -0.57 -11.56
N GLN A 192 26.40 0.65 -11.00
CA GLN A 192 26.38 0.86 -9.54
C GLN A 192 25.07 0.36 -8.93
N HIS A 193 23.93 0.59 -9.58
CA HIS A 193 22.62 0.09 -9.16
C HIS A 193 22.60 -1.45 -9.14
N LYS A 194 23.06 -2.11 -10.22
CA LYS A 194 23.16 -3.58 -10.28
C LYS A 194 24.08 -4.15 -9.19
N ARG A 195 25.23 -3.49 -8.93
CA ARG A 195 26.16 -3.88 -7.85
C ARG A 195 25.51 -3.74 -6.47
N ASN A 196 24.76 -2.66 -6.23
CA ASN A 196 24.03 -2.48 -4.99
C ASN A 196 23.00 -3.58 -4.83
N LEU A 197 22.12 -3.82 -5.82
CA LEU A 197 21.11 -4.89 -5.79
C LEU A 197 21.70 -6.28 -5.51
N LYS A 198 22.83 -6.63 -6.16
CA LYS A 198 23.51 -7.90 -5.91
C LYS A 198 23.97 -8.02 -4.46
N ASN A 199 24.49 -6.95 -3.88
CA ASN A 199 24.88 -6.93 -2.46
C ASN A 199 23.67 -6.95 -1.51
N GLN A 200 22.49 -6.48 -1.95
CA GLN A 200 21.26 -6.57 -1.16
C GLN A 200 20.71 -7.99 -1.10
N GLY A 201 20.84 -8.78 -2.17
CA GLY A 201 20.34 -10.16 -2.22
C GLY A 201 21.29 -11.22 -1.62
N ALA A 202 22.54 -10.84 -1.33
CA ALA A 202 23.54 -11.73 -0.72
C ALA A 202 23.59 -11.63 0.82
N ASN A 203 22.89 -10.66 1.41
CA ASN A 203 22.72 -10.47 2.86
C ASN A 203 21.27 -10.80 3.25
#